data_AF-A0A1S8D4W8-F1
#
_entry.id   AF-A0A1S8D4W8-F1
#
_cell.length_a   1.000
_cell.length_b   1.000
_cell.length_c   1.000
_cell.angle_alpha   90.00
_cell.angle_beta   90.00
_cell.angle_gamma   90.00
#
_symmetry.space_group_name_H-M   'P 1'
#
loop_
_entity.id
_entity.type
_entity.pdbx_description
1 polymer ?
#
loop_
_entity_poly.entity_id
_entity_poly.type
_entity_poly.pdbx_seq_one_letter_code
_entity_poly.pdbx_strand_id
1 'polypeptide(L)'
;MTSADVLTALRDATATLHARLDAGIDLDQHLASPAAYARFLSAMLGIVAPLEAMLDRFDWRATGLAPDTARWRTPLLRNDLRFLGLPSAELDALPLAPSPPPPATRDAAFGALYVLEGSALGGQVILRRAEALLGLGPERGASFHASLGRPVGEGWRRFRQALALHCADAGGACDAARDSFHRLESWLSATEARYEPGRAALAGAPA
;
A
#
# COMPACT_ATOMS: atom_id res chain seq x y z
N MET A 1 26.12 -13.19 -4.85
CA MET A 1 25.33 -12.01 -4.43
C MET A 1 24.69 -12.36 -3.11
N THR A 2 24.92 -11.56 -2.07
CA THR A 2 24.41 -11.82 -0.70
C THR A 2 23.05 -11.14 -0.50
N SER A 3 22.33 -11.50 0.58
CA SER A 3 21.09 -10.82 1.01
C SER A 3 21.22 -9.29 1.04
N ALA A 4 22.36 -8.82 1.55
CA ALA A 4 22.61 -7.41 1.75
C ALA A 4 22.70 -6.68 0.40
N ASP A 5 23.21 -7.35 -0.64
CA ASP A 5 23.42 -6.76 -1.96
C ASP A 5 22.08 -6.50 -2.66
N VAL A 6 21.15 -7.46 -2.64
CA VAL A 6 19.82 -7.31 -3.30
C VAL A 6 18.95 -6.28 -2.58
N LEU A 7 18.91 -6.32 -1.24
CA LEU A 7 18.13 -5.34 -0.47
C LEU A 7 18.68 -3.92 -0.62
N THR A 8 20.00 -3.76 -0.68
CA THR A 8 20.64 -2.47 -0.92
C THR A 8 20.31 -1.97 -2.32
N ALA A 9 20.44 -2.83 -3.34
CA ALA A 9 20.04 -2.49 -4.71
C ALA A 9 18.58 -2.03 -4.80
N LEU A 10 17.64 -2.72 -4.14
CA LEU A 10 16.23 -2.31 -4.09
C LEU A 10 16.05 -0.94 -3.44
N ARG A 11 16.71 -0.68 -2.31
CA ARG A 11 16.66 0.61 -1.63
C ARG A 11 17.18 1.72 -2.51
N ASP A 12 18.36 1.55 -3.09
CA ASP A 12 18.98 2.56 -3.96
C ASP A 12 18.14 2.81 -5.21
N ALA A 13 17.64 1.74 -5.84
CA ALA A 13 16.82 1.81 -7.05
C ALA A 13 15.47 2.52 -6.84
N THR A 14 14.97 2.53 -5.60
CA THR A 14 13.65 3.07 -5.24
C THR A 14 13.71 4.32 -4.37
N ALA A 15 14.89 4.74 -3.90
CA ALA A 15 15.04 5.83 -2.93
C ALA A 15 14.38 7.13 -3.37
N THR A 16 14.63 7.57 -4.61
CA THR A 16 14.02 8.79 -5.17
C THR A 16 12.52 8.64 -5.37
N LEU A 17 12.03 7.46 -5.76
CA LEU A 17 10.60 7.19 -5.95
C LEU A 17 9.86 7.22 -4.61
N HIS A 18 10.44 6.61 -3.58
CA HIS A 18 9.90 6.66 -2.22
C HIS A 18 9.86 8.08 -1.68
N ALA A 19 10.96 8.83 -1.79
CA ALA A 19 11.02 10.22 -1.33
C ALA A 19 10.01 11.11 -2.06
N ARG A 20 9.83 10.91 -3.37
CA ARG A 20 8.86 11.66 -4.17
C ARG A 20 7.43 11.31 -3.79
N LEU A 21 7.13 10.03 -3.58
CA LEU A 21 5.82 9.58 -3.11
C LEU A 21 5.48 10.16 -1.74
N ASP A 22 6.41 10.10 -0.79
CA ASP A 22 6.23 10.68 0.55
C ASP A 22 5.99 12.19 0.49
N ALA A 23 6.75 12.91 -0.35
CA ALA A 23 6.61 14.36 -0.52
C ALA A 23 5.30 14.75 -1.23
N GLY A 24 4.75 13.85 -2.06
CA GLY A 24 3.49 14.06 -2.75
C GLY A 24 2.25 13.85 -1.87
N ILE A 25 2.37 13.17 -0.74
CA ILE A 25 1.25 12.90 0.17
C ILE A 25 1.16 14.01 1.22
N ASP A 26 0.18 14.89 1.07
CA ASP A 26 -0.17 15.87 2.12
C ASP A 26 -0.94 15.19 3.25
N LEU A 27 -0.21 14.67 4.23
CA LEU A 27 -0.80 14.00 5.40
C LEU A 27 -1.68 14.92 6.24
N ASP A 28 -1.43 16.23 6.27
CA ASP A 28 -2.27 17.16 7.03
C ASP A 28 -3.63 17.32 6.36
N GLN A 29 -3.66 17.41 5.03
CA GLN A 29 -4.91 17.38 4.27
C GLN A 29 -5.66 16.06 4.48
N HIS A 30 -4.97 14.92 4.37
CA HIS A 30 -5.59 13.59 4.48
C HIS A 30 -6.06 13.27 5.90
N LEU A 31 -5.49 13.90 6.93
CA LEU A 31 -5.88 13.72 8.33
C LEU A 31 -6.70 14.89 8.90
N ALA A 32 -7.15 15.83 8.07
CA ALA A 32 -7.94 16.97 8.51
C ALA A 32 -9.32 16.60 9.08
N SER A 33 -9.85 15.43 8.73
CA SER A 33 -11.12 14.90 9.26
C SER A 33 -11.25 13.39 9.03
N PRO A 34 -12.15 12.68 9.72
CA PRO A 34 -12.43 11.27 9.42
C PRO A 34 -12.87 11.04 7.97
N ALA A 35 -13.61 11.97 7.37
CA ALA A 35 -14.02 11.89 5.97
C ALA A 35 -12.85 12.05 5.00
N ALA A 36 -11.90 12.96 5.28
CA ALA A 36 -10.68 13.10 4.48
C ALA A 36 -9.83 11.83 4.55
N TYR A 37 -9.69 11.26 5.75
CA TYR A 37 -8.95 10.04 5.96
C TYR A 37 -9.62 8.83 5.29
N ALA A 38 -10.96 8.74 5.31
CA ALA A 38 -11.69 7.70 4.57
C ALA A 38 -11.46 7.80 3.05
N ARG A 39 -11.37 9.01 2.48
CA ARG A 39 -11.00 9.20 1.06
C ARG A 39 -9.58 8.72 0.79
N PHE A 40 -8.63 9.05 1.65
CA PHE A 40 -7.26 8.57 1.55
C PHE A 40 -7.20 7.04 1.60
N LEU A 41 -7.88 6.40 2.56
CA LEU A 41 -7.95 4.94 2.64
C LEU A 41 -8.65 4.30 1.43
N SER A 42 -9.63 4.98 0.83
CA SER A 42 -10.29 4.52 -0.40
C SER A 42 -9.30 4.51 -1.58
N ALA A 43 -8.48 5.56 -1.71
CA ALA A 43 -7.42 5.60 -2.72
C ALA A 43 -6.36 4.52 -2.46
N MET A 44 -5.96 4.31 -1.20
CA MET A 44 -5.06 3.23 -0.80
C MET A 44 -5.62 1.84 -1.11
N LEU A 45 -6.91 1.60 -0.84
CA LEU A 45 -7.59 0.35 -1.22
C LEU A 45 -7.55 0.14 -2.73
N GLY A 46 -7.79 1.21 -3.49
CA GLY A 46 -7.75 1.22 -4.94
C GLY A 46 -6.46 0.68 -5.54
N ILE A 47 -5.31 0.90 -4.91
CA ILE A 47 -4.00 0.44 -5.40
C ILE A 47 -3.45 -0.80 -4.68
N VAL A 48 -3.67 -0.92 -3.36
CA VAL A 48 -3.15 -2.05 -2.58
C VAL A 48 -3.86 -3.34 -2.97
N ALA A 49 -5.19 -3.32 -3.14
CA ALA A 49 -5.95 -4.51 -3.51
C ALA A 49 -5.48 -5.18 -4.82
N PRO A 50 -5.34 -4.47 -5.95
CA PRO A 50 -4.84 -5.09 -7.18
C PRO A 50 -3.39 -5.57 -7.09
N LEU A 51 -2.52 -4.90 -6.32
CA LEU A 51 -1.14 -5.35 -6.12
C LEU A 51 -1.06 -6.64 -5.27
N GLU A 52 -1.82 -6.70 -4.17
CA GLU A 52 -1.91 -7.89 -3.34
C GLU A 52 -2.51 -9.06 -4.15
N ALA A 53 -3.60 -8.83 -4.88
CA ALA A 53 -4.21 -9.84 -5.74
C ALA A 53 -3.27 -10.35 -6.85
N MET A 54 -2.42 -9.48 -7.41
CA MET A 54 -1.39 -9.88 -8.36
C MET A 54 -0.36 -10.81 -7.70
N LEU A 55 0.13 -10.47 -6.51
CA LEU A 55 1.13 -11.29 -5.80
C LEU A 55 0.55 -12.59 -5.24
N ASP A 56 -0.75 -12.63 -4.94
CA ASP A 56 -1.44 -13.83 -4.50
C ASP A 56 -1.48 -14.92 -5.58
N ARG A 57 -1.40 -14.51 -6.85
CA ARG A 57 -1.33 -15.42 -8.01
C ARG A 57 0.06 -16.01 -8.23
N PHE A 58 1.08 -15.56 -7.50
CA PHE A 58 2.44 -16.09 -7.59
C PHE A 58 2.65 -17.24 -6.59
N ASP A 59 3.32 -18.31 -7.01
CA ASP A 59 3.60 -19.45 -6.12
C ASP A 59 4.81 -19.19 -5.20
N TRP A 60 4.51 -18.85 -3.94
CA TRP A 60 5.50 -18.58 -2.89
C TRP A 60 5.97 -19.83 -2.13
N ARG A 61 5.45 -21.04 -2.43
CA ARG A 61 5.74 -22.25 -1.61
C ARG A 61 7.23 -22.55 -1.51
N ALA A 62 7.95 -22.36 -2.61
CA ALA A 62 9.39 -22.62 -2.68
C ALA A 62 10.25 -21.60 -1.91
N THR A 63 9.68 -20.50 -1.41
CA THR A 63 10.45 -19.41 -0.78
C THR A 63 10.29 -19.33 0.75
N GLY A 64 9.45 -20.20 1.35
CA GLY A 64 9.11 -20.12 2.77
C GLY A 64 8.24 -18.92 3.16
N LEU A 65 7.80 -18.12 2.19
CA LEU A 65 6.86 -17.00 2.36
C LEU A 65 5.40 -17.38 2.19
N ALA A 66 5.09 -18.70 2.18
CA ALA A 66 3.79 -19.32 1.97
C ALA A 66 2.61 -18.48 2.48
N PRO A 67 1.46 -18.51 1.77
CA PRO A 67 0.35 -17.59 2.00
C PRO A 67 -0.20 -17.75 3.42
N ASP A 68 0.30 -16.91 4.30
CA ASP A 68 -0.36 -16.60 5.56
C ASP A 68 -1.55 -15.72 5.18
N THR A 69 -2.76 -16.13 5.57
CA THR A 69 -3.97 -15.32 5.38
C THR A 69 -3.84 -13.94 6.02
N ALA A 70 -2.93 -13.76 6.98
CA ALA A 70 -2.60 -12.47 7.57
C ALA A 70 -1.62 -11.64 6.73
N ARG A 71 -1.07 -12.13 5.62
CA ARG A 71 -0.09 -11.36 4.80
C ARG A 71 -0.71 -10.10 4.20
N TRP A 72 -1.90 -10.24 3.62
CA TRP A 72 -2.55 -9.18 2.85
C TRP A 72 -3.35 -8.25 3.75
N ARG A 73 -3.18 -6.95 3.53
CA ARG A 73 -3.76 -5.87 4.35
C ARG A 73 -5.01 -5.26 3.72
N THR A 74 -5.40 -5.68 2.51
CA THR A 74 -6.67 -5.30 1.88
C THR A 74 -7.88 -5.51 2.80
N PRO A 75 -8.02 -6.63 3.55
CA PRO A 75 -9.12 -6.79 4.50
C PRO A 75 -9.14 -5.72 5.60
N LEU A 76 -7.95 -5.24 6.04
CA LEU A 76 -7.81 -4.19 7.05
C LEU A 76 -8.27 -2.83 6.49
N LEU A 77 -7.92 -2.49 5.24
CA LEU A 77 -8.45 -1.30 4.57
C LEU A 77 -9.97 -1.32 4.49
N ARG A 78 -10.54 -2.47 4.10
CA ARG A 78 -12.00 -2.63 4.04
C ARG A 78 -12.65 -2.51 5.41
N ASN A 79 -11.99 -3.00 6.46
CA ASN A 79 -12.47 -2.88 7.83
C ASN A 79 -12.45 -1.43 8.31
N ASP A 80 -11.36 -0.71 8.05
CA ASP A 80 -11.22 0.69 8.42
C ASP A 80 -12.24 1.57 7.72
N LEU A 81 -12.47 1.36 6.42
CA LEU A 81 -13.50 2.10 5.66
C LEU A 81 -14.91 1.83 6.18
N ARG A 82 -15.24 0.58 6.53
CA ARG A 82 -16.53 0.26 7.19
C ARG A 82 -16.67 0.95 8.53
N PHE A 83 -15.60 0.97 9.35
CA PHE A 83 -15.60 1.68 10.63
C PHE A 83 -15.85 3.19 10.45
N LEU A 84 -15.31 3.78 9.39
CA LEU A 84 -15.50 5.17 9.03
C LEU A 84 -16.85 5.46 8.35
N GLY A 85 -17.74 4.47 8.26
CA GLY A 85 -19.12 4.63 7.83
C GLY A 85 -19.38 4.40 6.34
N LEU A 86 -18.41 3.86 5.57
CA LEU A 86 -18.66 3.48 4.18
C LEU A 86 -19.51 2.20 4.10
N PRO A 87 -20.71 2.22 3.48
CA PRO A 87 -21.53 1.03 3.29
C PRO A 87 -20.85 0.02 2.36
N SER A 88 -21.16 -1.28 2.54
CA SER A 88 -20.58 -2.35 1.71
C SER A 88 -20.79 -2.14 0.21
N ALA A 89 -21.96 -1.66 -0.21
CA ALA A 89 -22.26 -1.42 -1.62
C ALA A 89 -21.35 -0.33 -2.23
N GLU A 90 -21.05 0.74 -1.48
CA GLU A 90 -20.13 1.79 -1.94
C GLU A 90 -18.69 1.29 -1.93
N LEU A 91 -18.32 0.52 -0.91
CA LEU A 91 -16.99 -0.06 -0.78
C LEU A 91 -16.66 -1.04 -1.92
N ASP A 92 -17.64 -1.81 -2.38
CA ASP A 92 -17.48 -2.71 -3.53
C ASP A 92 -17.49 -1.96 -4.88
N ALA A 93 -18.05 -0.75 -4.92
CA ALA A 93 -18.05 0.12 -6.09
C ALA A 93 -16.82 1.06 -6.17
N LEU A 94 -15.93 1.04 -5.17
CA LEU A 94 -14.75 1.89 -5.16
C LEU A 94 -13.87 1.61 -6.38
N PRO A 95 -13.36 2.65 -7.06
CA PRO A 95 -12.53 2.47 -8.22
C PRO A 95 -11.21 1.80 -7.81
N LEU A 96 -10.77 0.81 -8.58
CA LEU A 96 -9.50 0.13 -8.41
C LEU A 96 -8.54 0.51 -9.53
N ALA A 97 -7.24 0.56 -9.22
CA ALA A 97 -6.20 0.67 -10.22
C ALA A 97 -6.25 -0.53 -11.18
N PRO A 98 -5.89 -0.36 -12.46
CA PRO A 98 -5.78 -1.48 -13.38
C PRO A 98 -4.88 -2.58 -12.80
N SER A 99 -5.42 -3.80 -12.75
CA SER A 99 -4.69 -4.94 -12.19
C SER A 99 -3.45 -5.23 -13.07
N PRO A 100 -2.25 -5.25 -12.49
CA PRO A 100 -1.06 -5.66 -13.23
C PRO A 100 -1.11 -7.15 -13.60
N PRO A 101 -0.42 -7.57 -14.68
CA PRO A 101 -0.23 -8.99 -14.95
C PRO A 101 0.57 -9.63 -13.80
N PRO A 102 0.41 -10.94 -13.54
CA PRO A 102 1.24 -11.64 -12.57
C PRO A 102 2.74 -11.46 -12.86
N PRO A 103 3.60 -11.45 -11.83
CA PRO A 103 5.04 -11.35 -12.04
C PRO A 103 5.52 -12.53 -12.89
N ALA A 104 6.22 -12.22 -13.99
CA ALA A 104 6.74 -13.24 -14.90
C ALA A 104 7.87 -14.07 -14.28
N THR A 105 8.55 -13.51 -13.27
CA THR A 105 9.68 -14.15 -12.59
C THR A 105 9.54 -14.01 -11.08
N ARG A 106 10.28 -14.87 -10.35
CA ARG A 106 10.35 -14.81 -8.89
C ARG A 106 11.00 -13.50 -8.42
N ASP A 107 12.03 -13.04 -9.10
CA ASP A 107 12.72 -11.79 -8.76
C ASP A 107 11.78 -10.59 -8.88
N ALA A 108 10.98 -10.54 -9.96
CA ALA A 108 9.95 -9.52 -10.12
C ALA A 108 8.89 -9.59 -9.00
N ALA A 109 8.47 -10.80 -8.60
CA ALA A 109 7.54 -10.97 -7.49
C ALA A 109 8.12 -10.42 -6.17
N PHE A 110 9.40 -10.69 -5.89
CA PHE A 110 10.10 -10.14 -4.73
C PHE A 110 10.20 -8.60 -4.78
N GLY A 111 10.45 -8.03 -5.95
CA GLY A 111 10.50 -6.59 -6.17
C GLY A 111 9.18 -5.89 -5.85
N ALA A 112 8.06 -6.43 -6.34
CA ALA A 112 6.74 -5.90 -6.02
C ALA A 112 6.37 -6.12 -4.54
N LEU A 113 6.70 -7.29 -3.97
CA LEU A 113 6.45 -7.58 -2.55
C LEU A 113 7.26 -6.67 -1.62
N TYR A 114 8.49 -6.31 -1.99
CA TYR A 114 9.33 -5.35 -1.24
C TYR A 114 8.59 -4.04 -0.97
N VAL A 115 7.88 -3.51 -1.98
CA VAL A 115 7.13 -2.25 -1.85
C VAL A 115 5.99 -2.37 -0.84
N LEU A 116 5.24 -3.48 -0.87
CA LEU A 116 4.13 -3.70 0.05
C LEU A 116 4.58 -3.95 1.49
N GLU A 117 5.67 -4.71 1.68
CA GLU A 117 6.25 -4.94 3.01
C GLU A 117 6.89 -3.66 3.56
N GLY A 118 7.54 -2.85 2.71
CA GLY A 118 8.07 -1.54 3.07
C GLY A 118 6.98 -0.55 3.50
N SER A 119 5.86 -0.53 2.78
CA SER A 119 4.67 0.28 3.12
C SER A 119 4.11 -0.04 4.53
N ALA A 120 4.21 -1.30 4.99
CA ALA A 120 3.77 -1.66 6.33
C ALA A 120 4.62 -1.02 7.44
N LEU A 121 5.91 -0.84 7.19
CA LEU A 121 6.81 -0.13 8.12
C LEU A 121 6.52 1.37 8.14
N GLY A 122 6.33 2.00 6.97
CA GLY A 122 5.99 3.41 6.85
C GLY A 122 4.63 3.77 7.46
N GLY A 123 3.66 2.85 7.41
CA GLY A 123 2.32 3.02 7.97
C GLY A 123 2.30 3.41 9.46
N GLN A 124 3.32 3.05 10.23
CA GLN A 124 3.42 3.40 11.65
C GLN A 124 3.51 4.92 11.88
N VAL A 125 4.03 5.69 10.92
CA VAL A 125 4.04 7.16 11.00
C VAL A 125 2.62 7.70 10.87
N ILE A 126 1.87 7.20 9.89
CA ILE A 126 0.49 7.62 9.63
C ILE A 126 -0.42 7.22 10.80
N LEU A 127 -0.24 6.01 11.34
CA LEU A 127 -0.98 5.54 12.52
C LEU A 127 -0.86 6.52 13.69
N ARG A 128 0.37 6.90 14.07
CA ARG A 128 0.59 7.83 15.18
C ARG A 128 -0.07 9.19 14.97
N ARG A 129 -0.08 9.70 13.73
CA ARG A 129 -0.76 10.97 13.40
C ARG A 129 -2.28 10.81 13.43
N ALA A 130 -2.81 9.72 12.89
CA ALA A 130 -4.25 9.43 12.91
C ALA A 130 -4.77 9.26 14.35
N GLU A 131 -4.00 8.62 15.23
CA GLU A 131 -4.27 8.53 16.66
C GLU A 131 -4.32 9.93 17.31
N ALA A 132 -3.29 10.75 17.07
CA ALA A 132 -3.17 12.06 17.69
C ALA A 132 -4.22 13.07 17.21
N LEU A 133 -4.55 13.08 15.91
CA LEU A 133 -5.41 14.08 15.29
C LEU A 133 -6.88 13.69 15.26
N LEU A 134 -7.18 12.40 15.10
CA LEU A 134 -8.54 11.89 14.87
C LEU A 134 -9.03 10.92 15.96
N GLY A 135 -8.17 10.54 16.91
CA GLY A 135 -8.50 9.54 17.94
C GLY A 135 -8.71 8.13 17.39
N LEU A 136 -8.31 7.88 16.14
CA LEU A 136 -8.37 6.56 15.50
C LEU A 136 -7.31 5.63 16.10
N GLY A 137 -7.33 4.36 15.73
CA GLY A 137 -6.34 3.40 16.23
C GLY A 137 -6.54 2.01 15.61
N PRO A 138 -5.73 1.02 16.00
CA PRO A 138 -5.76 -0.32 15.38
C PRO A 138 -7.16 -0.96 15.38
N GLU A 139 -7.93 -0.80 16.44
CA GLU A 139 -9.30 -1.32 16.57
C GLU A 139 -10.39 -0.28 16.22
N ARG A 140 -9.97 0.91 15.75
CA ARG A 140 -10.83 2.08 15.51
C ARG A 140 -10.45 2.78 14.22
N GLY A 141 -10.59 2.09 13.09
CA GLY A 141 -10.44 2.69 11.77
C GLY A 141 -8.99 2.91 11.30
N ALA A 142 -7.97 2.40 11.98
CA ALA A 142 -6.58 2.46 11.53
C ALA A 142 -5.85 1.10 11.62
N SER A 143 -6.60 0.01 11.49
CA SER A 143 -6.07 -1.37 11.48
C SER A 143 -5.06 -1.60 10.35
N PHE A 144 -5.23 -0.97 9.20
CA PHE A 144 -4.34 -1.08 8.04
C PHE A 144 -2.93 -0.55 8.32
N HIS A 145 -2.84 0.67 8.86
CA HIS A 145 -1.57 1.29 9.19
C HIS A 145 -0.90 0.62 10.39
N ALA A 146 -1.70 0.12 11.34
CA ALA A 146 -1.23 -0.75 12.40
C ALA A 146 -0.74 -2.12 11.91
N SER A 147 -1.12 -2.52 10.70
CA SER A 147 -0.95 -3.90 10.21
C SER A 147 -1.47 -4.91 11.23
N LEU A 148 -2.67 -4.65 11.77
CA LEU A 148 -3.27 -5.43 12.86
C LEU A 148 -3.27 -6.94 12.52
N GLY A 149 -2.86 -7.76 13.49
CA GLY A 149 -2.72 -9.20 13.31
C GLY A 149 -1.42 -9.64 12.64
N ARG A 150 -0.52 -8.71 12.26
CA ARG A 150 0.79 -9.01 11.65
C ARG A 150 1.94 -8.54 12.54
N PRO A 151 2.92 -9.40 12.83
CA PRO A 151 4.16 -8.95 13.46
C PRO A 151 5.06 -8.28 12.42
N VAL A 152 4.86 -6.99 12.13
CA VAL A 152 5.53 -6.25 11.03
C VAL A 152 7.05 -6.46 11.02
N GLY A 153 7.69 -6.36 12.18
CA GLY A 153 9.15 -6.57 12.29
C GLY A 153 9.59 -8.00 11.97
N GLU A 154 8.81 -9.00 12.33
CA GLU A 154 9.08 -10.40 11.98
C GLU A 154 8.81 -10.69 10.52
N GLY A 155 7.69 -10.19 9.98
CA GLY A 155 7.35 -10.26 8.57
C GLY A 155 8.47 -9.69 7.70
N TRP A 156 9.00 -8.51 8.06
CA TRP A 156 10.14 -7.91 7.38
C TRP A 156 11.42 -8.76 7.47
N ARG A 157 11.71 -9.34 8.64
CA ARG A 157 12.86 -10.26 8.79
C ARG A 157 12.72 -11.49 7.89
N ARG A 158 11.54 -12.14 7.89
CA ARG A 158 11.24 -13.31 7.06
C ARG A 158 11.33 -12.98 5.57
N PHE A 159 10.78 -11.84 5.16
CA PHE A 159 10.91 -11.33 3.80
C PHE A 159 12.38 -11.18 3.39
N ARG A 160 13.21 -10.51 4.20
CA ARG A 160 14.63 -10.30 3.90
C ARG A 160 15.41 -11.61 3.78
N GLN A 161 15.10 -12.59 4.62
CA GLN A 161 15.70 -13.93 4.55
C GLN A 161 15.31 -14.65 3.25
N ALA A 162 14.04 -14.62 2.88
CA ALA A 162 13.59 -15.23 1.64
C ALA A 162 14.16 -14.52 0.39
N LEU A 163 14.20 -13.18 0.40
CA LEU A 163 14.82 -12.37 -0.65
C LEU A 163 16.28 -12.78 -0.85
N ALA A 164 17.03 -12.96 0.24
CA ALA A 164 18.42 -13.40 0.19
C ALA A 164 18.65 -14.75 -0.49
N LEU A 165 17.76 -15.69 -0.20
CA LEU A 165 17.92 -17.09 -0.57
C LEU A 165 17.40 -17.36 -1.98
N HIS A 166 16.40 -16.59 -2.41
CA HIS A 166 15.60 -16.95 -3.58
C HIS A 166 15.58 -15.90 -4.68
N CYS A 167 16.04 -14.68 -4.44
CA CYS A 167 16.23 -13.67 -5.48
C CYS A 167 17.65 -13.78 -6.06
N ALA A 168 17.72 -14.15 -7.33
CA ALA A 168 18.97 -14.34 -8.06
C ALA A 168 19.30 -13.11 -8.93
N ASP A 169 18.29 -12.38 -9.38
CA ASP A 169 18.44 -11.20 -10.24
C ASP A 169 17.94 -9.93 -9.54
N ALA A 170 18.88 -9.14 -9.02
CA ALA A 170 18.57 -7.85 -8.42
C ALA A 170 17.98 -6.85 -9.44
N GLY A 171 18.34 -6.95 -10.71
CA GLY A 171 17.83 -6.06 -11.77
C GLY A 171 16.33 -6.23 -11.96
N GLY A 172 15.88 -7.47 -12.21
CA GLY A 172 14.46 -7.79 -12.34
C GLY A 172 13.63 -7.44 -11.10
N ALA A 173 14.19 -7.61 -9.90
CA ALA A 173 13.54 -7.17 -8.66
C ALA A 173 13.42 -5.64 -8.58
N CYS A 174 14.49 -4.91 -8.89
CA CYS A 174 14.47 -3.44 -8.91
C CYS A 174 13.47 -2.89 -9.91
N ASP A 175 13.39 -3.46 -11.12
CA ASP A 175 12.47 -2.99 -12.16
C ASP A 175 11.00 -3.20 -11.76
N ALA A 176 10.67 -4.35 -11.18
CA ALA A 176 9.32 -4.60 -10.66
C ALA A 176 8.97 -3.71 -9.45
N ALA A 177 9.94 -3.39 -8.59
CA ALA A 177 9.75 -2.45 -7.50
C ALA A 177 9.47 -1.03 -8.03
N ARG A 178 10.22 -0.57 -9.04
CA ARG A 178 9.97 0.72 -9.70
C ARG A 178 8.60 0.77 -10.37
N ASP A 179 8.21 -0.27 -11.11
CA ASP A 179 6.87 -0.35 -11.71
C ASP A 179 5.78 -0.24 -10.65
N SER A 180 5.95 -0.93 -9.51
CA SER A 180 5.03 -0.83 -8.38
C SER A 180 4.93 0.60 -7.85
N PHE A 181 6.07 1.27 -7.58
CA PHE A 181 6.07 2.67 -7.14
C PHE A 181 5.40 3.61 -8.16
N HIS A 182 5.69 3.46 -9.45
CA HIS A 182 5.07 4.26 -10.51
C HIS A 182 3.55 4.06 -10.58
N ARG A 183 3.06 2.85 -10.33
CA ARG A 183 1.62 2.58 -10.22
C ARG A 183 1.01 3.25 -9.00
N LEU A 184 1.67 3.18 -7.83
CA LEU A 184 1.22 3.90 -6.63
C LEU A 184 1.10 5.39 -6.89
N GLU A 185 2.16 6.00 -7.41
CA GLU A 185 2.20 7.43 -7.70
C GLU A 185 1.14 7.84 -8.72
N SER A 186 1.10 7.17 -9.87
CA SER A 186 0.13 7.47 -10.93
C SER A 186 -1.31 7.36 -10.44
N TRP A 187 -1.60 6.34 -9.63
CA TRP A 187 -2.93 6.15 -9.05
C TRP A 187 -3.28 7.24 -8.05
N LEU A 188 -2.40 7.48 -7.07
CA LEU A 188 -2.66 8.43 -5.99
C LEU A 188 -2.81 9.86 -6.54
N SER A 189 -1.92 10.30 -7.43
CA SER A 189 -2.04 11.61 -8.09
C SER A 189 -3.32 11.71 -8.93
N ALA A 190 -3.71 10.67 -9.66
CA ALA A 190 -4.95 10.67 -10.44
C ALA A 190 -6.21 10.64 -9.55
N THR A 191 -6.14 10.09 -8.35
CA THR A 191 -7.23 10.18 -7.39
C THR A 191 -7.31 11.57 -6.76
N GLU A 192 -6.19 12.15 -6.32
CA GLU A 192 -6.14 13.50 -5.75
C GLU A 192 -6.67 14.56 -6.72
N ALA A 193 -6.28 14.50 -7.99
CA ALA A 193 -6.78 15.41 -9.04
C ALA A 193 -8.30 15.31 -9.26
N ARG A 194 -8.93 14.16 -8.95
CA ARG A 194 -10.39 14.00 -9.02
C ARG A 194 -11.11 14.56 -7.80
N TYR A 195 -10.39 14.84 -6.72
CA TYR A 195 -10.95 15.26 -5.44
C TYR A 195 -10.60 16.71 -5.05
N GLU A 196 -9.80 17.44 -5.84
CA GLU A 196 -9.69 18.90 -5.65
C GLU A 196 -11.09 19.54 -5.73
N PRO A 197 -11.56 20.23 -4.66
CA PRO A 197 -12.86 20.86 -4.68
C PRO A 197 -12.79 22.12 -5.54
N GLY A 198 -13.14 21.99 -6.82
CA GLY A 198 -13.10 23.13 -7.73
C GLY A 198 -13.42 22.85 -9.19
N ARG A 199 -14.53 22.15 -9.50
CA ARG A 199 -15.24 22.35 -10.80
C ARG A 199 -16.64 21.78 -10.99
N ALA A 200 -17.27 21.09 -10.02
CA ALA A 200 -18.57 20.45 -10.27
C ALA A 200 -19.67 20.61 -9.21
N ALA A 201 -19.54 21.47 -8.18
CA ALA A 201 -20.59 21.56 -7.16
C ALA A 201 -20.76 22.94 -6.48
N LEU A 202 -20.73 24.03 -7.26
CA LEU A 202 -21.27 25.34 -6.83
C LEU A 202 -22.26 25.90 -7.87
N ALA A 203 -23.22 25.08 -8.27
CA ALA A 203 -24.42 25.54 -8.95
C ALA A 203 -25.59 24.65 -8.49
N GLY A 204 -26.33 25.10 -7.49
CA GLY A 204 -27.57 24.44 -7.07
C GLY A 204 -27.81 24.40 -5.57
N ALA A 205 -27.90 25.57 -4.94
CA ALA A 205 -28.69 25.71 -3.72
C ALA A 205 -29.82 26.71 -4.02
N PRO A 206 -31.10 26.30 -4.02
CA PRO A 206 -32.20 27.24 -4.11
C PRO A 206 -32.43 27.90 -2.75
N ALA A 207 -32.62 29.22 -2.78
CA ALA A 207 -33.51 29.92 -1.87
C ALA A 207 -34.73 30.35 -2.67
#